data_AF-A0A0C2VQI5-F1
#
_entry.id   AF-A0A0C2VQI5-F1
#
_cell.length_a   1.000
_cell.length_b   1.000
_cell.length_c   1.000
_cell.angle_alpha   90.00
_cell.angle_beta   90.00
_cell.angle_gamma   90.00
#
_symmetry.space_group_name_H-M   'P 1'
#
loop_
_entity.id
_entity.type
_entity.pdbx_description
1 polymer ?
#
loop_
_entity_poly.entity_id
_entity_poly.type
_entity_poly.pdbx_seq_one_letter_code
_entity_poly.pdbx_strand_id
1 'polypeptide(L)'
;MHTNGNDWSAHEYVDAVARSVHGETVRWPQGPSMDAVIVLPVHARNHPGKNAVLLWNHDFGWSWGVEEADVRRTISIVDPLGIGRTPDPLRCADRVIELISAEAVCSRMCSEH
;
A
#
# COMPACT_ATOMS: atom_id res chain seq x y z
N MET A 1 3.57 -11.55 28.71
CA MET A 1 3.95 -10.90 27.43
C MET A 1 3.51 -11.82 26.31
N HIS A 2 2.43 -11.47 25.61
CA HIS A 2 1.93 -12.27 24.49
C HIS A 2 2.79 -12.00 23.25
N THR A 3 3.72 -12.89 22.95
CA THR A 3 4.28 -13.01 21.61
C THR A 3 3.59 -14.16 20.91
N ASN A 4 2.38 -13.92 20.40
CA ASN A 4 1.82 -14.78 19.35
C ASN A 4 2.60 -14.44 18.08
N GLY A 5 3.84 -14.94 18.01
CA GLY A 5 4.58 -15.00 16.76
C GLY A 5 3.88 -16.02 15.88
N ASN A 6 2.87 -15.58 15.14
CA ASN A 6 2.45 -16.32 13.96
C ASN A 6 3.64 -16.21 13.01
N ASP A 7 4.40 -17.31 12.87
CA ASP A 7 5.46 -17.42 11.88
C ASP A 7 4.79 -17.53 10.51
N TRP A 8 4.23 -16.41 10.06
CA TRP A 8 3.61 -16.31 8.76
C TRP A 8 4.70 -16.26 7.72
N SER A 9 4.53 -17.08 6.69
CA SER A 9 5.26 -16.83 5.46
C SER A 9 4.92 -15.43 4.93
N ALA A 10 5.85 -14.84 4.18
CA ALA A 10 5.63 -13.57 3.50
C ALA A 10 4.31 -13.56 2.69
N HIS A 11 3.98 -14.69 2.05
CA HIS A 11 2.76 -14.85 1.27
C HIS A 11 1.52 -14.78 2.15
N GLU A 12 1.49 -15.51 3.28
CA GLU A 12 0.36 -15.48 4.21
C GLU A 12 0.15 -14.09 4.82
N TYR A 13 1.25 -13.40 5.15
CA TYR A 13 1.21 -12.05 5.68
C TYR A 13 0.65 -11.05 4.67
N VAL A 14 1.19 -11.02 3.46
CA VAL A 14 0.71 -10.11 2.41
C VAL A 14 -0.74 -10.42 2.04
N ASP A 15 -1.14 -11.68 1.97
CA ASP A 15 -2.53 -12.07 1.71
C ASP A 15 -3.47 -11.61 2.84
N ALA A 16 -3.04 -11.70 4.09
CA ALA A 16 -3.81 -11.18 5.22
C ALA A 16 -3.98 -9.65 5.10
N VAL A 17 -2.91 -8.92 4.79
CA VAL A 17 -2.97 -7.47 4.54
C VAL A 17 -3.89 -7.16 3.37
N ALA A 18 -3.77 -7.88 2.25
CA ALA A 18 -4.63 -7.71 1.08
C ALA A 18 -6.11 -7.88 1.41
N ARG A 19 -6.46 -8.88 2.22
CA ARG A 19 -7.84 -9.05 2.70
C ARG A 19 -8.30 -7.90 3.59
N SER A 20 -7.46 -7.44 4.50
CA SER A 20 -7.77 -6.33 5.40
C SER A 20 -7.99 -5.00 4.67
N VAL A 21 -7.26 -4.76 3.57
CA VAL A 21 -7.40 -3.54 2.74
C VAL A 21 -8.38 -3.68 1.58
N HIS A 22 -9.07 -4.83 1.49
CA HIS A 22 -9.94 -5.18 0.35
C HIS A 22 -9.22 -5.12 -1.02
N GLY A 23 -7.94 -5.49 -1.07
CA GLY A 23 -7.14 -5.48 -2.30
C GLY A 23 -7.70 -6.39 -3.39
N GLU A 24 -7.71 -5.90 -4.62
CA GLU A 24 -8.24 -6.61 -5.79
C GLU A 24 -7.27 -7.65 -6.34
N THR A 25 -5.97 -7.35 -6.27
CA THR A 25 -4.92 -8.19 -6.87
C THR A 25 -3.64 -8.07 -6.08
N VAL A 26 -3.03 -9.21 -5.77
CA VAL A 26 -1.67 -9.30 -5.20
C VAL A 26 -0.71 -9.73 -6.32
N ARG A 27 0.42 -9.03 -6.44
CA ARG A 27 1.47 -9.33 -7.41
C ARG A 27 2.80 -9.50 -6.69
N TRP A 28 3.61 -10.44 -7.18
CA TRP A 28 4.90 -10.82 -6.63
C TRP A 28 6.00 -10.54 -7.67
N PRO A 29 6.37 -9.25 -7.88
CA PRO A 29 7.36 -8.89 -8.88
C PRO A 29 8.71 -9.54 -8.56
N GLN A 30 9.37 -10.05 -9.60
CA GLN A 30 10.72 -10.60 -9.48
C GLN A 30 11.72 -9.45 -9.63
N GLY A 31 11.94 -8.68 -8.56
CA GLY A 31 12.82 -7.52 -8.58
C GLY A 31 13.34 -7.15 -7.19
N PRO A 32 14.51 -6.48 -7.09
CA PRO A 32 15.16 -6.23 -5.80
C PRO A 32 14.47 -5.13 -4.98
N SER A 33 13.56 -4.37 -5.56
CA SER A 33 12.97 -3.18 -4.91
C SER A 33 11.68 -3.47 -4.14
N MET A 34 10.90 -4.49 -4.53
CA MET A 34 9.57 -4.76 -3.99
C MET A 34 9.32 -6.26 -3.98
N ASP A 35 8.90 -6.80 -2.84
CA ASP A 35 8.55 -8.21 -2.71
C ASP A 35 7.10 -8.46 -3.12
N ALA A 36 6.20 -7.53 -2.79
CA ALA A 36 4.79 -7.63 -3.13
C ALA A 36 4.14 -6.29 -3.47
N VAL A 37 3.10 -6.35 -4.31
CA VAL A 37 2.24 -5.21 -4.66
C VAL A 37 0.79 -5.62 -4.52
N ILE A 38 0.01 -4.85 -3.77
CA ILE A 38 -1.44 -5.00 -3.64
C ILE A 38 -2.11 -3.85 -4.39
N VAL A 39 -2.94 -4.17 -5.37
CA VAL A 39 -3.80 -3.20 -6.05
C VAL A 39 -5.05 -2.99 -5.22
N LEU A 40 -5.37 -1.73 -4.91
CA LEU A 40 -6.53 -1.36 -4.13
C LEU A 40 -7.73 -1.08 -5.05
N PRO A 41 -8.97 -1.32 -4.60
CA PRO A 41 -10.21 -1.13 -5.39
C PRO A 41 -10.62 0.35 -5.51
N VAL A 42 -9.66 1.26 -5.34
CA VAL A 42 -9.88 2.70 -5.33
C VAL A 42 -8.89 3.36 -6.27
N HIS A 43 -9.34 4.44 -6.91
CA HIS A 43 -8.46 5.26 -7.72
C HIS A 43 -7.86 6.35 -6.85
N ALA A 44 -6.57 6.63 -7.02
CA ALA A 44 -5.95 7.77 -6.36
C ALA A 44 -6.60 9.04 -6.89
N ARG A 45 -7.27 9.81 -6.02
CA ARG A 45 -8.06 10.99 -6.43
C ARG A 45 -7.24 12.03 -7.20
N ASN A 46 -5.98 12.21 -6.79
CA ASN A 46 -5.04 13.15 -7.42
C ASN A 46 -4.49 12.64 -8.77
N HIS A 47 -4.81 11.38 -9.13
CA HIS A 47 -4.33 10.72 -10.33
C HIS A 47 -5.47 9.98 -11.04
N PRO A 48 -6.38 10.70 -11.71
CA PRO A 48 -7.51 10.08 -12.41
C PRO A 48 -7.03 9.04 -13.43
N GLY A 49 -7.61 7.85 -13.38
CA GLY A 49 -7.24 6.71 -14.23
C GLY A 49 -6.05 5.89 -13.74
N LYS A 50 -5.49 6.18 -12.56
CA LYS A 50 -4.43 5.39 -11.93
C LYS A 50 -4.96 4.63 -10.72
N ASN A 51 -4.59 3.35 -10.61
CA ASN A 51 -4.96 2.53 -9.46
C ASN A 51 -4.07 2.88 -8.27
N ALA A 52 -4.68 2.95 -7.10
CA ALA A 52 -3.96 2.98 -5.84
C ALA A 52 -3.26 1.64 -5.61
N VAL A 53 -2.00 1.66 -5.16
CA VAL A 53 -1.27 0.44 -4.82
C VAL A 53 -0.56 0.54 -3.49
N LEU A 54 -0.46 -0.60 -2.82
CA LEU A 54 0.42 -0.82 -1.68
C LEU A 54 1.59 -1.68 -2.11
N LEU A 55 2.77 -1.29 -1.64
CA LEU A 55 4.04 -1.88 -1.99
C LEU A 55 4.65 -2.38 -0.70
N TRP A 56 5.05 -3.64 -0.67
CA TRP A 56 5.73 -4.21 0.47
C TRP A 56 7.13 -4.65 0.09
N ASN A 57 8.06 -4.30 0.94
CA ASN A 57 9.42 -4.78 0.93
C ASN A 57 9.75 -5.29 2.35
N HIS A 58 10.33 -6.47 2.48
CA HIS A 58 10.59 -7.08 3.78
C HIS A 58 11.66 -6.31 4.60
N ASP A 59 12.55 -5.55 3.95
CA ASP A 59 13.58 -4.73 4.60
C ASP A 59 13.04 -3.39 5.09
N PHE A 60 12.13 -2.77 4.35
CA PHE A 60 11.66 -1.39 4.59
C PHE A 60 10.20 -1.28 5.04
N GLY A 61 9.39 -2.30 4.79
CA GLY A 61 7.97 -2.36 5.11
C GLY A 61 7.06 -1.86 3.99
N TRP A 62 5.95 -1.26 4.39
CA TRP A 62 4.89 -0.84 3.48
C TRP A 62 5.06 0.59 2.99
N SER A 63 4.80 0.77 1.69
CA SER A 63 4.73 2.07 1.02
C SER A 63 3.46 2.17 0.18
N TRP A 64 2.97 3.40 0.03
CA TRP A 64 1.85 3.78 -0.80
C TRP A 64 2.35 4.31 -2.15
N GLY A 65 1.61 4.01 -3.21
CA GLY A 65 1.93 4.50 -4.54
C GLY A 65 0.75 4.44 -5.51
N VAL A 66 1.03 4.76 -6.76
CA VAL A 66 0.05 4.69 -7.85
C VAL A 66 0.59 3.86 -9.01
N GLU A 67 -0.27 3.02 -9.57
CA GLU A 67 -0.01 2.30 -10.82
C GLU A 67 -0.44 3.17 -12.00
N GLU A 68 0.50 3.47 -12.89
CA GLU A 68 0.20 4.13 -14.15
C GLU A 68 -0.42 3.16 -15.15
N ALA A 69 -1.50 3.59 -15.81
CA ALA A 69 -2.23 2.80 -16.80
C ALA A 69 -1.46 2.52 -18.10
N ASP A 70 -0.28 3.12 -18.29
CA ASP A 70 0.51 2.94 -19.50
C ASP A 70 1.15 1.54 -19.57
N VAL A 71 1.54 1.12 -20.78
CA VAL A 71 1.84 -0.26 -21.22
C VAL A 71 2.96 -0.95 -20.42
N ARG A 72 3.65 -0.21 -19.55
CA ARG A 72 4.74 -0.69 -18.70
C ARG A 72 4.38 -0.93 -17.24
N ARG A 73 3.12 -0.69 -16.81
CA ARG A 73 2.67 -0.82 -15.40
C ARG A 73 3.69 -0.20 -14.43
N THR A 74 4.08 1.03 -14.72
CA THR A 74 5.03 1.75 -13.88
C THR A 74 4.35 2.11 -12.56
N ILE A 75 5.05 1.87 -11.44
CA ILE A 75 4.56 2.23 -10.11
C ILE A 75 5.39 3.41 -9.60
N SER A 76 4.72 4.50 -9.26
CA SER A 76 5.32 5.63 -8.58
C SER A 76 5.06 5.50 -7.08
N ILE A 77 6.12 5.38 -6.29
CA ILE A 77 6.03 5.42 -4.83
C ILE A 77 5.74 6.87 -4.44
N VAL A 78 4.70 7.06 -3.64
CA VAL A 78 4.29 8.38 -3.16
C VAL A 78 4.79 8.61 -1.74
N ASP A 79 4.55 7.67 -0.81
CA ASP A 79 4.95 7.86 0.60
C ASP A 79 5.09 6.51 1.35
N PRO A 80 6.07 6.34 2.26
CA PRO A 80 6.12 5.18 3.16
C PRO A 80 5.03 5.25 4.24
N LEU A 81 4.39 4.13 4.58
CA LEU A 81 3.31 4.14 5.58
C LEU A 81 3.82 4.44 7.01
N GLY A 82 5.11 4.20 7.27
CA GLY A 82 5.76 4.52 8.56
C GLY A 82 5.31 3.64 9.74
N ILE A 83 4.67 2.50 9.47
CA ILE A 83 4.10 1.60 10.49
C ILE A 83 4.99 0.37 10.79
N GLY A 84 6.20 0.34 10.25
CA GLY A 84 7.15 -0.76 10.40
C GLY A 84 7.06 -1.80 9.28
N ARG A 85 7.85 -2.86 9.41
CA ARG A 85 8.04 -3.90 8.38
C ARG A 85 6.87 -4.84 8.24
N THR A 86 6.43 -5.39 9.37
CA THR A 86 5.36 -6.39 9.48
C THR A 86 4.36 -5.99 10.58
N PRO A 87 3.71 -4.82 10.46
CA PRO A 87 2.60 -4.45 11.36
C PRO A 87 1.45 -5.46 11.26
N ASP A 88 0.57 -5.45 12.26
CA ASP A 88 -0.71 -6.16 12.19
C ASP A 88 -1.50 -5.79 10.91
N PRO A 89 -2.10 -6.76 10.19
CA PRO A 89 -2.82 -6.48 8.95
C PRO A 89 -3.96 -5.46 9.07
N LEU A 90 -4.67 -5.41 10.20
CA LEU A 90 -5.73 -4.42 10.42
C LEU A 90 -5.13 -3.02 10.57
N ARG A 91 -3.96 -2.91 11.21
CA ARG A 91 -3.22 -1.65 11.30
C ARG A 91 -2.78 -1.14 9.93
N CYS A 92 -2.45 -2.02 8.98
CA CYS A 92 -2.23 -1.61 7.59
C CYS A 92 -3.50 -0.99 7.00
N ALA A 93 -4.66 -1.62 7.20
CA ALA A 93 -5.93 -1.14 6.68
C ALA A 93 -6.32 0.23 7.26
N ASP A 94 -6.21 0.40 8.58
CA ASP A 94 -6.48 1.69 9.24
C ASP A 94 -5.61 2.79 8.64
N ARG A 95 -4.30 2.53 8.48
CA ARG A 95 -3.36 3.51 7.94
C ARG A 95 -3.64 3.87 6.48
N VAL A 96 -4.07 2.89 5.68
CA VAL A 96 -4.44 3.10 4.27
C VAL A 96 -5.70 3.94 4.16
N ILE A 97 -6.71 3.66 4.99
CA ILE A 97 -7.94 4.44 5.06
C ILE A 97 -7.63 5.88 5.47
N GLU A 98 -6.76 6.08 6.47
CA GLU A 98 -6.30 7.41 6.87
C GLU A 98 -5.62 8.15 5.71
N LEU A 99 -4.73 7.49 4.96
CA LEU A 99 -4.03 8.11 3.83
C LEU A 99 -4.99 8.48 2.70
N ILE A 100 -5.89 7.59 2.29
CA ILE A 100 -6.89 7.85 1.25
C ILE A 100 -7.82 8.98 1.69
N SER A 101 -8.24 8.99 2.97
CA SER A 101 -9.10 10.03 3.53
C SER A 101 -8.36 11.36 3.67
N ALA A 102 -7.08 11.35 4.02
CA ALA A 102 -6.24 12.53 4.10
C ALA A 102 -5.92 13.09 2.72
N GLU A 103 -5.68 12.26 1.70
CA GLU A 103 -5.60 12.70 0.30
C GLU A 103 -6.94 13.28 -0.19
N ALA A 104 -8.08 12.85 0.37
CA ALA A 104 -9.36 13.50 0.14
C ALA A 104 -9.47 14.90 0.79
N VAL A 105 -8.66 15.20 1.82
CA VAL A 105 -8.64 16.47 2.57
C VAL A 105 -7.53 17.42 2.11
N CYS A 106 -6.38 16.92 1.68
CA CYS A 106 -5.17 17.73 1.45
C CYS A 106 -5.17 18.54 0.13
N SER A 107 -6.12 18.29 -0.78
CA SER A 107 -6.22 19.07 -2.04
C SER A 107 -6.82 20.49 -1.85
N ARG A 108 -7.19 20.89 -0.62
CA ARG A 108 -7.76 22.23 -0.34
C ARG A 108 -6.84 23.22 0.38
N MET A 109 -5.57 22.90 0.64
CA MET A 109 -4.68 23.80 1.40
C MET A 109 -3.36 24.21 0.74
N CYS A 110 -3.06 23.80 -0.49
CA CYS A 110 -1.86 24.26 -1.21
C CYS A 110 -2.21 25.14 -2.41
N SER A 111 -3.03 26.17 -2.21
CA SER A 111 -3.21 27.24 -3.20
C SER A 111 -3.47 28.59 -2.54
N GLU A 112 -2.62 28.99 -1.59
CA GLU A 112 -2.54 30.38 -1.11
C GLU A 112 -1.08 30.75 -0.76
N HIS A 113 -0.27 31.03 -1.78
CA HIS A 113 0.62 32.20 -1.87
C HIS A 113 1.32 32.29 -3.22
#